data_AF-A0A1D8MR24-F1
#
_entry.id   AF-A0A1D8MR24-F1
#
_cell.length_a   1.000
_cell.length_b   1.000
_cell.length_c   1.000
_cell.angle_alpha   90.00
_cell.angle_beta   90.00
_cell.angle_gamma   90.00
#
_symmetry.space_group_name_H-M   'P 1'
#
loop_
_entity.id
_entity.type
_entity.pdbx_description
1 polymer ?
#
loop_
_entity_poly.entity_id
_entity_poly.type
_entity_poly.pdbx_seq_one_letter_code
_entity_poly.pdbx_strand_id
1 'polypeptide(L)'
;MSDDEQGFLDGVAYWFRTPDPGKVDEDNIWHDFHIFDGGWVELVNRLEWYESPNVTSIYEQHKYMMKENMDMTRPFENYFYQNVDSGEFESKMECEMPLPSGRGNYRIRPRIRTKAPPSGENDFGLVEYWSRLEISYDMPQGVDFLPRFVARPLNRFFKWAFLKYIGEEMIEYDGEYAREKLMEYIRYVRKYHGEEPTQTKTRQAVFEPDPEEGTFFQ
;
A
#
# COMPACT_ATOMS: atom_id res chain seq x y z
N MET A 1 -8.12 20.73 -47.28
CA MET A 1 -7.12 20.07 -46.43
C MET A 1 -7.48 18.60 -46.44
N SER A 2 -6.57 17.74 -46.86
CA SER A 2 -6.74 16.29 -46.78
C SER A 2 -6.54 15.85 -45.33
N ASP A 3 -7.17 14.75 -44.94
CA ASP A 3 -7.06 14.18 -43.58
C ASP A 3 -5.58 13.92 -43.18
N ASP A 4 -4.70 13.67 -44.15
CA ASP A 4 -3.25 13.48 -43.96
C ASP A 4 -2.52 14.77 -43.52
N GLU A 5 -2.91 15.95 -44.05
CA GLU A 5 -2.33 17.23 -43.62
C GLU A 5 -2.76 17.59 -42.19
N GLN A 6 -4.00 17.22 -41.83
CA GLN A 6 -4.57 17.51 -40.52
C GLN A 6 -3.91 16.63 -39.44
N GLY A 7 -3.69 15.34 -39.72
CA GLY A 7 -2.93 14.44 -38.83
C GLY A 7 -1.46 14.83 -38.65
N PHE A 8 -0.80 15.32 -39.72
CA PHE A 8 0.58 15.83 -39.62
C PHE A 8 0.67 17.09 -38.74
N LEU A 9 -0.24 18.06 -38.94
CA LEU A 9 -0.27 19.29 -38.17
C LEU A 9 -0.62 19.03 -36.69
N ASP A 10 -1.52 18.09 -36.42
CA ASP A 10 -1.84 17.66 -35.05
C ASP A 10 -0.63 16.97 -34.38
N GLY A 11 0.11 16.14 -35.12
CA GLY A 11 1.34 15.50 -34.66
C GLY A 11 2.47 16.49 -34.34
N VAL A 12 2.63 17.55 -35.13
CA VAL A 12 3.60 18.62 -34.85
C VAL A 12 3.14 19.47 -33.67
N ALA A 13 1.87 19.88 -33.65
CA ALA A 13 1.30 20.69 -32.57
C ALA A 13 1.41 20.00 -31.21
N TYR A 14 1.29 18.67 -31.17
CA TYR A 14 1.51 17.86 -29.97
C TYR A 14 2.87 18.14 -29.31
N TRP A 15 3.96 18.19 -30.07
CA TRP A 15 5.31 18.41 -29.53
C TRP A 15 5.57 19.82 -29.00
N PHE A 16 4.80 20.81 -29.49
CA PHE A 16 4.88 22.20 -29.03
C PHE A 16 3.93 22.53 -27.88
N ARG A 17 3.00 21.63 -27.54
CA ARG A 17 2.19 21.73 -26.33
C ARG A 17 3.06 21.42 -25.10
N THR A 18 2.71 22.01 -23.97
CA THR A 18 3.23 21.63 -22.67
C THR A 18 2.64 20.28 -22.23
N PRO A 19 3.41 19.42 -21.53
CA PRO A 19 2.87 18.24 -20.86
C PRO A 19 1.71 18.58 -19.92
N ASP A 20 0.74 17.69 -19.80
CA ASP A 20 -0.31 17.76 -18.78
C ASP A 20 -0.28 16.48 -17.92
N PRO A 21 0.47 16.50 -16.80
CA PRO A 21 0.63 15.33 -15.95
C PRO A 21 -0.68 14.85 -15.29
N GLY A 22 -1.75 15.65 -15.33
CA GLY A 22 -3.05 15.28 -14.75
C GLY A 22 -4.02 14.62 -15.72
N LYS A 23 -3.69 14.50 -17.02
CA LYS A 23 -4.64 13.98 -18.05
C LYS A 23 -4.09 12.92 -18.99
N VAL A 24 -2.78 12.70 -19.04
CA VAL A 24 -2.16 11.80 -20.02
C VAL A 24 -1.08 10.95 -19.34
N ASP A 25 -1.23 9.63 -19.40
CA ASP A 25 -0.27 8.67 -18.83
C ASP A 25 1.15 8.91 -19.39
N GLU A 26 1.28 9.26 -20.66
CA GLU A 26 2.57 9.53 -21.33
C GLU A 26 3.35 10.75 -20.81
N ASP A 27 2.68 11.70 -20.15
CA ASP A 27 3.31 12.92 -19.63
C ASP A 27 3.76 12.79 -18.18
N ASN A 28 3.17 11.85 -17.43
CA ASN A 28 3.67 11.50 -16.12
C ASN A 28 4.97 10.71 -16.28
N ILE A 29 6.08 11.24 -15.77
CA ILE A 29 7.40 10.59 -15.91
C ILE A 29 7.46 9.23 -15.22
N TRP A 30 6.57 8.98 -14.27
CA TRP A 30 6.49 7.78 -13.45
C TRP A 30 5.50 6.74 -13.96
N HIS A 31 4.80 6.96 -15.08
CA HIS A 31 3.73 6.07 -15.56
C HIS A 31 4.14 4.60 -15.73
N ASP A 32 5.41 4.35 -16.08
CA ASP A 32 5.95 2.98 -16.21
C ASP A 32 6.14 2.28 -14.85
N PHE A 33 6.09 3.01 -13.74
CA PHE A 33 6.30 2.49 -12.39
C PHE A 33 5.03 2.59 -11.57
N HIS A 34 4.32 1.47 -11.47
CA HIS A 34 3.10 1.35 -10.65
C HIS A 34 3.29 1.75 -9.18
N ILE A 35 4.52 1.73 -8.64
CA ILE A 35 4.80 2.19 -7.28
C ILE A 35 4.89 3.72 -7.14
N PHE A 36 5.07 4.43 -8.25
CA PHE A 36 5.31 5.87 -8.31
C PHE A 36 4.18 6.63 -9.04
N ASP A 37 3.09 5.96 -9.38
CA ASP A 37 1.92 6.55 -10.04
C ASP A 37 1.03 7.37 -9.08
N GLY A 38 1.40 7.43 -7.79
CA GLY A 38 0.64 8.09 -6.72
C GLY A 38 -0.46 7.21 -6.12
N GLY A 39 -0.61 5.98 -6.60
CA GLY A 39 -1.51 4.98 -6.06
C GLY A 39 -1.00 4.34 -4.77
N TRP A 40 -1.86 3.52 -4.17
CA TRP A 40 -1.50 2.65 -3.05
C TRP A 40 -1.17 1.25 -3.58
N VAL A 41 0.04 0.80 -3.35
CA VAL A 41 0.52 -0.51 -3.78
C VAL A 41 0.56 -1.48 -2.60
N GLU A 42 -0.08 -2.65 -2.76
CA GLU A 42 -0.04 -3.73 -1.77
C GLU A 42 1.35 -4.37 -1.74
N LEU A 43 2.01 -4.35 -0.58
CA LEU A 43 3.28 -5.06 -0.37
C LEU A 43 3.07 -6.44 0.24
N VAL A 44 2.24 -6.51 1.28
CA VAL A 44 2.02 -7.73 2.04
C VAL A 44 0.57 -7.84 2.42
N ASN A 45 0.07 -9.06 2.28
CA ASN A 45 -1.28 -9.43 2.66
C ASN A 45 -1.22 -10.73 3.45
N ARG A 46 -1.73 -10.68 4.68
CA ARG A 46 -1.68 -11.81 5.59
C ARG A 46 -3.04 -12.08 6.21
N LEU A 47 -3.43 -13.33 6.20
CA LEU A 47 -4.64 -13.84 6.83
C LEU A 47 -4.24 -14.88 7.88
N GLU A 48 -4.65 -14.66 9.12
CA GLU A 48 -4.41 -15.59 10.22
C GLU A 48 -5.71 -15.83 10.97
N TRP A 49 -5.88 -17.07 11.45
CA TRP A 49 -7.03 -17.44 12.25
C TRP A 49 -6.59 -17.77 13.67
N TYR A 50 -7.33 -17.24 14.64
CA TYR A 50 -7.08 -17.47 16.04
C TYR A 50 -8.35 -17.92 16.74
N GLU A 51 -8.12 -18.77 17.73
CA GLU A 51 -9.10 -19.18 18.69
C GLU A 51 -9.06 -18.20 19.87
N SER A 52 -10.08 -17.35 20.01
CA SER A 52 -10.07 -16.31 21.04
C SER A 52 -11.20 -16.49 22.03
N PRO A 53 -10.91 -16.48 23.35
CA PRO A 53 -11.93 -16.19 24.35
C PRO A 53 -12.31 -14.71 24.25
N ASN A 54 -13.58 -14.37 24.49
CA ASN A 54 -14.05 -12.99 24.69
C ASN A 54 -13.93 -12.06 23.47
N VAL A 55 -14.63 -12.41 22.39
CA VAL A 55 -14.68 -11.70 21.09
C VAL A 55 -14.99 -10.20 21.20
N THR A 56 -15.84 -9.80 22.14
CA THR A 56 -16.25 -8.41 22.36
C THR A 56 -15.09 -7.49 22.73
N SER A 57 -14.15 -7.98 23.53
CA SER A 57 -12.99 -7.19 24.00
C SER A 57 -11.91 -6.98 22.94
N ILE A 58 -11.91 -7.83 21.90
CA ILE A 58 -10.88 -7.85 20.85
C ILE A 58 -10.76 -6.49 20.16
N TYR A 59 -11.90 -5.87 19.88
CA TYR A 59 -11.97 -4.61 19.18
C TYR A 59 -11.30 -3.47 19.95
N GLU A 60 -11.61 -3.33 21.24
CA GLU A 60 -11.02 -2.29 22.10
C GLU A 60 -9.51 -2.50 22.26
N GLN A 61 -9.09 -3.75 22.42
CA GLN A 61 -7.68 -4.14 22.51
C GLN A 61 -6.91 -3.79 21.24
N HIS A 62 -7.50 -3.92 20.05
CA HIS A 62 -6.84 -3.58 18.79
C HIS A 62 -6.58 -2.09 18.62
N LYS A 63 -7.54 -1.25 19.01
CA LYS A 63 -7.34 0.20 19.04
C LYS A 63 -6.21 0.59 19.99
N TYR A 64 -6.13 -0.08 21.13
CA TYR A 64 -5.05 0.09 22.10
C TYR A 64 -3.69 -0.34 21.53
N MET A 65 -3.60 -1.52 20.90
CA MET A 65 -2.34 -2.06 20.37
C MET A 65 -1.66 -1.11 19.37
N MET A 66 -2.43 -0.61 18.39
CA MET A 66 -1.87 0.28 17.36
C MET A 66 -1.34 1.59 17.97
N LYS A 67 -2.09 2.18 18.90
CA LYS A 67 -1.78 3.50 19.45
C LYS A 67 -0.69 3.46 20.53
N GLU A 68 -0.79 2.53 21.48
CA GLU A 68 0.03 2.57 22.69
C GLU A 68 1.26 1.66 22.63
N ASN A 69 1.22 0.59 21.85
CA ASN A 69 2.33 -0.38 21.79
C ASN A 69 3.23 -0.21 20.57
N MET A 70 2.70 0.30 19.45
CA MET A 70 3.44 0.41 18.18
C MET A 70 3.91 1.82 17.83
N ASP A 71 3.57 2.80 18.66
CA ASP A 71 3.81 4.23 18.39
C ASP A 71 3.24 4.68 17.04
N MET A 72 2.13 4.07 16.61
CA MET A 72 1.39 4.50 15.43
C MET A 72 0.34 5.54 15.80
N THR A 73 -0.12 6.29 14.80
CA THR A 73 -1.26 7.19 14.95
C THR A 73 -2.50 6.44 15.42
N ARG A 74 -3.47 7.18 15.96
CA ARG A 74 -4.74 6.55 16.33
C ARG A 74 -5.37 5.95 15.06
N PRO A 75 -5.64 4.64 15.02
CA PRO A 75 -6.21 4.03 13.83
C PRO A 75 -7.59 4.64 13.55
N PHE A 76 -7.82 5.00 12.29
CA PHE A 76 -9.12 5.40 11.81
C PHE A 76 -9.99 4.16 11.62
N GLU A 77 -11.25 4.28 12.02
CA GLU A 77 -12.22 3.20 11.89
C GLU A 77 -13.10 3.43 10.68
N ASN A 78 -12.96 2.55 9.69
CA ASN A 78 -13.76 2.58 8.49
C ASN A 78 -15.12 1.90 8.68
N TYR A 79 -15.17 0.88 9.55
CA TYR A 79 -16.37 0.05 9.73
C TYR A 79 -16.33 -0.69 11.07
N PHE A 80 -17.49 -0.76 11.73
CA PHE A 80 -17.72 -1.60 12.90
C PHE A 80 -19.13 -2.19 12.85
N TYR A 81 -19.24 -3.47 13.15
CA TYR A 81 -20.50 -4.19 13.28
C TYR A 81 -20.40 -5.22 14.39
N GLN A 82 -21.48 -5.32 15.17
CA GLN A 82 -21.66 -6.36 16.15
C GLN A 82 -23.12 -6.80 16.19
N ASN A 83 -23.35 -8.11 16.11
CA ASN A 83 -24.67 -8.71 16.33
C ASN A 83 -24.86 -8.97 17.82
N VAL A 84 -25.89 -8.36 18.42
CA VAL A 84 -26.19 -8.49 19.86
C VAL A 84 -26.69 -9.89 20.22
N ASP A 85 -27.40 -10.55 19.29
CA ASP A 85 -28.01 -11.85 19.53
C ASP A 85 -27.02 -13.00 19.32
N SER A 86 -26.19 -12.91 18.27
CA SER A 86 -25.24 -13.97 17.91
C SER A 86 -23.82 -13.74 18.42
N GLY A 87 -23.47 -12.54 18.88
CA GLY A 87 -22.10 -12.19 19.28
C GLY A 87 -21.11 -12.10 18.11
N GLU A 88 -21.58 -12.19 16.85
CA GLU A 88 -20.75 -11.98 15.67
C GLU A 88 -20.23 -10.54 15.60
N PHE A 89 -19.00 -10.39 15.12
CA PHE A 89 -18.29 -9.11 15.10
C PHE A 89 -17.50 -8.95 13.80
N GLU A 90 -17.47 -7.72 13.26
CA GLU A 90 -16.55 -7.32 12.21
C GLU A 90 -16.08 -5.87 12.42
N SER A 91 -14.77 -5.64 12.25
CA SER A 91 -14.16 -4.31 12.27
C SER A 91 -13.16 -4.15 11.14
N LYS A 92 -13.10 -2.94 10.57
CA LYS A 92 -12.07 -2.52 9.62
C LYS A 92 -11.43 -1.23 10.12
N MET A 93 -10.12 -1.27 10.31
CA MET A 93 -9.35 -0.11 10.72
C MET A 93 -8.29 0.20 9.67
N GLU A 94 -7.78 1.42 9.71
CA GLU A 94 -6.71 1.90 8.86
C GLU A 94 -5.80 2.78 9.70
N CYS A 95 -4.51 2.53 9.64
CA CYS A 95 -3.50 3.36 10.29
C CYS A 95 -2.47 3.77 9.26
N GLU A 96 -2.33 5.07 9.04
CA GLU A 96 -1.42 5.66 8.07
C GLU A 96 -0.29 6.41 8.80
N MET A 97 0.93 6.23 8.31
CA MET A 97 2.15 6.80 8.87
C MET A 97 3.11 7.19 7.74
N PRO A 98 3.94 8.22 7.93
CA PRO A 98 4.95 8.61 6.96
C PRO A 98 6.02 7.53 6.80
N LEU A 99 6.54 7.40 5.58
CA LEU A 99 7.73 6.59 5.30
C LEU A 99 8.99 7.28 5.84
N PRO A 100 10.00 6.51 6.26
CA PRO A 100 11.24 7.10 6.80
C PRO A 100 12.06 7.87 5.74
N SER A 101 11.90 7.57 4.45
CA SER A 101 12.45 8.41 3.36
C SER A 101 11.85 9.82 3.28
N GLY A 102 10.70 10.05 3.92
CA GLY A 102 9.92 11.28 3.80
C GLY A 102 9.23 11.45 2.43
N ARG A 103 9.20 10.41 1.59
CA ARG A 103 8.67 10.43 0.22
C ARG A 103 7.37 9.67 0.05
N GLY A 104 6.46 9.76 1.03
CA GLY A 104 5.16 9.11 0.96
C GLY A 104 4.76 8.53 2.30
N ASN A 105 3.77 7.65 2.27
CA ASN A 105 3.18 7.05 3.46
C ASN A 105 3.04 5.53 3.28
N TYR A 106 3.10 4.81 4.39
CA TYR A 106 2.61 3.45 4.47
C TYR A 106 1.33 3.41 5.29
N ARG A 107 0.49 2.41 5.02
CA ARG A 107 -0.67 2.13 5.85
C ARG A 107 -0.88 0.66 6.12
N ILE A 108 -1.33 0.37 7.33
CA ILE A 108 -1.77 -0.96 7.75
C ILE A 108 -3.29 -0.95 7.85
N ARG A 109 -3.92 -1.89 7.14
CA ARG A 109 -5.37 -2.08 7.10
C ARG A 109 -5.75 -3.42 7.70
N PRO A 110 -5.93 -3.48 9.03
CA PRO A 110 -6.48 -4.67 9.66
C PRO A 110 -7.99 -4.74 9.48
N ARG A 111 -8.47 -5.94 9.13
CA ARG A 111 -9.86 -6.36 9.22
C ARG A 111 -9.93 -7.55 10.15
N ILE A 112 -10.83 -7.48 11.10
CA ILE A 112 -11.02 -8.50 12.13
C ILE A 112 -12.47 -8.92 12.03
N ARG A 113 -12.75 -10.23 11.98
CA ARG A 113 -14.12 -10.72 12.02
C ARG A 113 -14.24 -12.10 12.65
N THR A 114 -15.37 -12.36 13.27
CA THR A 114 -15.75 -13.73 13.66
C THR A 114 -16.09 -14.56 12.44
N LYS A 115 -15.50 -15.75 12.33
CA LYS A 115 -15.85 -16.72 11.29
C LYS A 115 -17.03 -17.61 11.69
N ALA A 116 -17.23 -17.81 12.98
CA ALA A 116 -18.39 -18.45 13.56
C ALA A 116 -18.85 -17.64 14.79
N PRO A 117 -20.15 -17.63 15.11
CA PRO A 117 -20.66 -17.06 16.35
C PRO A 117 -19.90 -17.62 17.57
N PRO A 118 -19.59 -16.80 18.58
CA PRO A 118 -19.10 -17.28 19.87
C PRO A 118 -20.02 -18.39 20.41
N SER A 119 -19.44 -19.46 20.97
CA SER A 119 -20.22 -20.56 21.55
C SER A 119 -19.56 -21.15 22.79
N GLY A 120 -20.36 -21.79 23.64
CA GLY A 120 -19.93 -22.39 24.92
C GLY A 120 -19.96 -21.44 26.11
N GLU A 121 -19.51 -21.90 27.28
CA GLU A 121 -19.55 -21.12 28.55
C GLU A 121 -18.60 -19.91 28.58
N ASN A 122 -17.62 -19.86 27.67
CA ASN A 122 -16.56 -18.83 27.64
C ASN A 122 -16.64 -17.87 26.43
N ASP A 123 -17.76 -17.87 25.68
CA ASP A 123 -17.92 -17.10 24.44
C ASP A 123 -16.72 -17.22 23.49
N PHE A 124 -16.35 -18.46 23.23
CA PHE A 124 -15.19 -18.77 22.41
C PHE A 124 -15.56 -18.69 20.93
N GLY A 125 -14.78 -17.93 20.17
CA GLY A 125 -15.01 -17.71 18.74
C GLY A 125 -13.74 -17.92 17.91
N LEU A 126 -13.93 -18.46 16.70
CA LEU A 126 -12.89 -18.46 15.68
C LEU A 126 -12.84 -17.08 15.03
N VAL A 127 -11.74 -16.36 15.20
CA VAL A 127 -11.55 -15.00 14.71
C VAL A 127 -10.56 -14.99 13.54
N GLU A 128 -10.92 -14.27 12.49
CA GLU A 128 -10.11 -14.06 11.31
C GLU A 128 -9.48 -12.66 11.35
N TYR A 129 -8.16 -12.63 11.27
CA TYR A 129 -7.34 -11.43 11.18
C TYR A 129 -6.78 -11.32 9.78
N TRP A 130 -7.28 -10.35 9.04
CA TRP A 130 -6.77 -10.00 7.73
C TRP A 130 -6.00 -8.69 7.83
N SER A 131 -4.69 -8.72 7.58
CA SER A 131 -3.81 -7.56 7.68
C SER A 131 -3.19 -7.28 6.33
N ARG A 132 -3.42 -6.07 5.81
CA ARG A 132 -2.84 -5.61 4.56
C ARG A 132 -1.90 -4.43 4.82
N LEU A 133 -0.72 -4.47 4.21
CA LEU A 133 0.24 -3.37 4.17
C LEU A 133 0.27 -2.80 2.75
N GLU A 134 0.06 -1.50 2.65
CA GLU A 134 0.12 -0.74 1.40
C GLU A 134 1.10 0.43 1.55
N ILE A 135 1.83 0.76 0.48
CA ILE A 135 2.70 1.94 0.40
C ILE A 135 2.24 2.83 -0.74
N SER A 136 2.35 4.14 -0.56
CA SER A 136 2.19 5.13 -1.61
C SER A 136 3.33 6.14 -1.55
N TYR A 137 3.90 6.48 -2.71
CA TYR A 137 4.95 7.48 -2.82
C TYR A 137 4.41 8.79 -3.36
N ASP A 138 4.87 9.91 -2.78
CA ASP A 138 4.64 11.25 -3.32
C ASP A 138 5.84 11.66 -4.18
N MET A 139 5.75 11.28 -5.46
CA MET A 139 6.83 11.46 -6.41
C MET A 139 6.78 12.84 -7.07
N PRO A 140 7.92 13.52 -7.21
CA PRO A 140 7.94 14.85 -7.82
C PRO A 140 7.47 14.77 -9.27
N GLN A 141 6.60 15.71 -9.66
CA GLN A 141 6.20 15.85 -11.05
C GLN A 141 7.40 16.24 -11.91
N GLY A 142 7.42 15.75 -13.15
CA GLY A 142 8.45 16.14 -14.12
C GLY A 142 8.31 17.61 -14.55
N VAL A 143 9.21 18.03 -15.43
CA VAL A 143 9.12 19.31 -16.15
C VAL A 143 7.87 19.30 -17.03
N ASP A 144 6.91 20.16 -16.73
CA ASP A 144 5.62 20.30 -17.40
C ASP A 144 5.41 21.69 -18.02
N PHE A 145 6.15 22.70 -17.57
CA PHE A 145 6.05 24.08 -18.06
C PHE A 145 6.74 24.33 -19.41
N LEU A 146 7.54 23.37 -19.91
CA LEU A 146 8.23 23.47 -21.21
C LEU A 146 7.49 22.67 -22.29
N PRO A 147 7.62 23.02 -23.58
CA PRO A 147 7.12 22.20 -24.67
C PRO A 147 7.64 20.75 -24.61
N ARG A 148 6.82 19.77 -25.02
CA ARG A 148 7.15 18.33 -24.96
C ARG A 148 8.50 17.97 -25.56
N PHE A 149 8.93 18.63 -26.66
CA PHE A 149 10.22 18.32 -27.29
C PHE A 149 11.43 18.64 -26.39
N VAL A 150 11.29 19.56 -25.43
CA VAL A 150 12.32 19.87 -24.41
C VAL A 150 12.05 19.12 -23.11
N ALA A 151 10.78 19.08 -22.68
CA ALA A 151 10.38 18.44 -21.44
C ALA A 151 10.70 16.94 -21.44
N ARG A 152 10.42 16.21 -22.52
CA ARG A 152 10.63 14.75 -22.60
C ARG A 152 12.08 14.30 -22.37
N PRO A 153 13.10 14.84 -23.06
CA PRO A 153 14.47 14.44 -22.79
C PRO A 153 14.93 14.81 -21.38
N LEU A 154 14.53 15.97 -20.85
CA LEU A 154 14.84 16.37 -19.47
C LEU A 154 14.21 15.43 -18.44
N ASN A 155 12.94 15.09 -18.63
CA ASN A 155 12.20 14.16 -17.79
C ASN A 155 12.78 12.75 -17.83
N ARG A 156 13.22 12.29 -19.01
CA ARG A 156 13.92 11.01 -19.14
C ARG A 156 15.25 11.00 -18.38
N PHE A 157 16.02 12.08 -18.46
CA PHE A 157 17.26 12.21 -17.70
C PHE A 157 17.02 12.27 -16.19
N PHE A 158 16.03 13.05 -15.75
CA PHE A 158 15.64 13.15 -14.35
C PHE A 158 15.19 11.79 -13.79
N LYS A 159 14.31 11.09 -14.51
CA LYS A 159 13.86 9.71 -14.18
C LYS A 159 15.05 8.78 -14.03
N TRP A 160 15.96 8.75 -15.00
CA TRP A 160 17.16 7.92 -14.96
C TRP A 160 18.05 8.25 -13.75
N ALA A 161 18.31 9.54 -13.49
CA ALA A 161 19.13 9.96 -12.37
C ALA A 161 18.49 9.59 -11.03
N PHE A 162 17.18 9.78 -10.89
CA PHE A 162 16.46 9.42 -9.67
C PHE A 162 16.59 7.92 -9.38
N LEU A 163 16.28 7.07 -10.37
CA LEU A 163 16.34 5.61 -10.19
C LEU A 163 17.75 5.14 -9.85
N LYS A 164 18.76 5.68 -10.54
CA LYS A 164 20.14 5.24 -10.38
C LYS A 164 20.75 5.59 -9.01
N TYR A 165 20.32 6.69 -8.40
CA TYR A 165 20.97 7.23 -7.20
C TYR A 165 20.12 7.17 -5.93
N ILE A 166 18.79 7.07 -6.04
CA ILE A 166 17.87 7.21 -4.89
C ILE A 166 16.82 6.11 -4.89
N GLY A 167 16.26 5.76 -6.06
CA GLY A 167 15.05 4.96 -6.16
C GLY A 167 15.14 3.58 -5.50
N GLU A 168 16.21 2.84 -5.76
CA GLU A 168 16.36 1.46 -5.27
C GLU A 168 16.53 1.40 -3.75
N GLU A 169 17.50 2.13 -3.22
CA GLU A 169 17.77 2.20 -1.77
C GLU A 169 16.55 2.73 -1.00
N MET A 170 15.84 3.71 -1.57
CA MET A 170 14.61 4.24 -0.98
C MET A 170 13.52 3.18 -0.90
N ILE A 171 13.23 2.47 -2.01
CA ILE A 171 12.16 1.45 -2.04
C ILE A 171 12.48 0.30 -1.09
N GLU A 172 13.74 -0.17 -1.09
CA GLU A 172 14.16 -1.28 -0.23
C GLU A 172 14.03 -0.90 1.24
N TYR A 173 14.61 0.24 1.64
CA TYR A 173 14.58 0.70 3.02
C TYR A 173 13.16 0.97 3.54
N ASP A 174 12.35 1.70 2.77
CA ASP A 174 10.96 2.00 3.13
C ASP A 174 10.09 0.74 3.16
N GLY A 175 10.31 -0.17 2.21
CA GLY A 175 9.61 -1.45 2.12
C GLY A 175 9.94 -2.36 3.30
N GLU A 176 11.20 -2.44 3.71
CA GLU A 176 11.64 -3.17 4.90
C GLU A 176 11.04 -2.58 6.17
N TYR A 177 11.16 -1.27 6.37
CA TYR A 177 10.59 -0.59 7.53
C TYR A 177 9.08 -0.84 7.69
N ALA A 178 8.34 -0.70 6.60
CA ALA A 178 6.89 -0.93 6.58
C ALA A 178 6.54 -2.40 6.88
N ARG A 179 7.33 -3.35 6.36
CA ARG A 179 7.18 -4.78 6.65
C ARG A 179 7.47 -5.10 8.13
N GLU A 180 8.50 -4.49 8.71
CA GLU A 180 8.81 -4.65 10.13
C GLU A 180 7.65 -4.18 11.01
N LYS A 181 7.06 -3.02 10.70
CA LYS A 181 5.88 -2.50 11.40
C LYS A 181 4.68 -3.44 11.29
N LEU A 182 4.42 -4.02 10.12
CA LEU A 182 3.38 -5.04 9.99
C LEU A 182 3.70 -6.28 10.84
N MET A 183 4.95 -6.72 10.89
CA MET A 183 5.35 -7.88 11.69
C MET A 183 5.28 -7.61 13.19
N GLU A 184 5.56 -6.38 13.65
CA GLU A 184 5.32 -5.95 15.03
C GLU A 184 3.83 -6.04 15.36
N TYR A 185 2.95 -5.51 14.49
CA TYR A 185 1.50 -5.60 14.66
C TYR A 185 1.05 -7.07 14.82
N ILE A 186 1.47 -7.95 13.91
CA ILE A 186 1.11 -9.37 13.96
C ILE A 186 1.65 -10.03 15.24
N ARG A 187 2.85 -9.69 15.69
CA ARG A 187 3.41 -10.19 16.95
C ARG A 187 2.57 -9.76 18.15
N TYR A 188 2.05 -8.54 18.17
CA TYR A 188 1.10 -8.12 19.19
C TYR A 188 -0.19 -8.93 19.12
N VAL A 189 -0.82 -9.04 17.94
CA VAL A 189 -2.03 -9.87 17.77
C VAL A 189 -1.85 -11.28 18.34
N ARG A 190 -0.73 -11.94 18.03
CA ARG A 190 -0.37 -13.24 18.60
C ARG A 190 -0.24 -13.21 20.12
N LYS A 191 0.46 -12.23 20.67
CA LYS A 191 0.61 -12.13 22.14
C LYS A 191 -0.76 -12.01 22.85
N TYR A 192 -1.75 -11.35 22.25
CA TYR A 192 -3.08 -11.19 22.83
C TYR A 192 -4.00 -12.41 22.59
N HIS A 193 -3.83 -13.16 21.50
CA HIS A 193 -4.70 -14.29 21.14
C HIS A 193 -4.06 -15.69 21.26
N GLY A 194 -2.78 -15.77 21.63
CA GLY A 194 -2.00 -17.01 21.70
C GLY A 194 -0.88 -17.06 20.65
N GLU A 195 0.23 -17.72 21.01
CA GLU A 195 1.46 -17.72 20.19
C GLU A 195 1.28 -18.33 18.80
N GLU A 196 0.35 -19.28 18.64
CA GLU A 196 0.16 -20.01 17.39
C GLU A 196 -1.25 -19.83 16.80
N PRO A 197 -1.37 -19.27 15.57
CA PRO A 197 -2.62 -19.27 14.82
C PRO A 197 -3.02 -20.69 14.42
N THR A 198 -4.32 -20.99 14.42
CA THR A 198 -4.83 -22.31 14.01
C THR A 198 -4.56 -22.59 12.54
N GLN A 199 -4.57 -21.55 11.70
CA GLN A 199 -4.23 -21.62 10.29
C GLN A 199 -3.65 -20.27 9.84
N THR A 200 -2.82 -20.26 8.79
CA THR A 200 -2.26 -19.03 8.19
C THR A 200 -2.27 -19.09 6.67
N LYS A 201 -2.49 -17.95 6.02
CA LYS A 201 -2.29 -17.74 4.59
C LYS A 201 -1.59 -16.40 4.40
N THR A 202 -0.42 -16.42 3.78
CA THR A 202 0.33 -15.21 3.45
C THR A 202 0.46 -15.11 1.94
N ARG A 203 0.17 -13.92 1.41
CA ARG A 203 0.53 -13.53 0.05
C ARG A 203 1.44 -12.32 0.18
N GLN A 204 2.68 -12.46 -0.26
CA GLN A 204 3.56 -11.32 -0.44
C GLN A 204 3.48 -10.95 -1.91
N ALA A 205 3.36 -9.65 -2.20
CA ALA A 205 3.77 -9.18 -3.50
C ALA A 205 5.29 -9.37 -3.52
N VAL A 206 5.73 -10.45 -4.17
CA VAL A 206 7.14 -10.54 -4.57
C VAL A 206 7.31 -9.39 -5.54
N PHE A 207 8.21 -8.47 -5.21
CA PHE A 207 8.77 -7.56 -6.20
C PHE A 207 9.60 -8.46 -7.12
N GLU A 208 8.92 -9.14 -8.06
CA GLU A 208 9.62 -9.75 -9.18
C GLU A 208 9.99 -8.58 -10.08
N PRO A 209 11.27 -8.20 -10.21
CA PRO A 209 11.67 -7.36 -11.32
C PRO A 209 11.23 -8.11 -12.59
N ASP A 210 10.50 -7.41 -13.45
CA ASP A 210 9.92 -7.98 -14.65
C ASP A 210 11.02 -8.71 -15.44
N PRO A 211 10.92 -10.04 -15.67
CA PRO A 211 11.98 -10.82 -16.32
C PRO A 211 12.18 -10.46 -17.80
N GLU A 212 11.40 -9.52 -18.35
CA GLU A 212 11.60 -8.98 -19.70
C GLU A 212 12.54 -7.76 -19.75
N GLU A 213 12.92 -7.17 -18.62
CA GLU A 213 14.06 -6.23 -18.56
C GLU A 213 15.28 -6.98 -18.00
N GLY A 214 16.16 -7.36 -18.93
CA GLY A 214 17.35 -8.15 -18.67
C GLY A 214 18.19 -7.63 -17.51
N THR A 215 18.89 -8.58 -16.88
CA THR A 215 20.02 -8.37 -15.96
C THR A 215 20.71 -7.02 -16.16
N PHE A 216 20.71 -6.20 -15.11
CA PHE A 216 21.24 -4.83 -15.04
C PHE A 216 22.74 -4.65 -15.39
N PHE A 217 23.46 -5.69 -15.86
CA PHE A 217 24.83 -5.58 -16.36
C PHE A 217 25.13 -6.52 -17.53
N GLN A 218 25.17 -5.94 -18.74
CA GLN A 218 26.35 -5.95 -19.60
C GLN A 218 26.57 -4.56 -20.19
#